data_AF-J6IWD0-F1
#
_entry.id   AF-J6IWD0-F1
#
_cell.length_a   1.000
_cell.length_b   1.000
_cell.length_c   1.000
_cell.angle_alpha   90.00
_cell.angle_beta   90.00
_cell.angle_gamma   90.00
#
_symmetry.space_group_name_H-M   'P 1'
#
loop_
_entity.id
_entity.type
_entity.pdbx_description
1 polymer ?
#
loop_
_entity_poly.entity_id
_entity_poly.type
_entity_poly.pdbx_seq_one_letter_code
_entity_poly.pdbx_strand_id
1 'polypeptide(L)'
;MFSELYLNNLGFQVTNDPFAKHARYYRDALARAMYRNAPAGVFPDERFLVSFYKRLIGREADELDRKKMICTQLFENPSLLRNIDSEEALHSKK
;
A
#
# COMPACT_ATOMS: atom_id res chain seq x y z
N MET A 1 -15.22 -10.46 0.89
CA MET A 1 -14.21 -9.49 1.38
C MET A 1 -14.86 -8.55 2.39
N PHE A 2 -14.21 -8.18 3.50
CA PHE A 2 -14.80 -7.25 4.49
C PHE A 2 -15.10 -5.87 3.90
N SER A 3 -14.17 -5.29 3.13
CA SER A 3 -14.33 -3.94 2.56
C SER A 3 -15.47 -3.84 1.53
N GLU A 4 -15.69 -4.88 0.73
CA GLU A 4 -16.82 -4.96 -0.21
C GLU A 4 -18.16 -4.97 0.52
N LEU A 5 -18.30 -5.84 1.54
CA LEU A 5 -19.51 -5.91 2.36
C LEU A 5 -19.80 -4.58 3.08
N TYR A 6 -18.75 -3.92 3.58
CA TYR A 6 -18.87 -2.61 4.23
C TYR A 6 -19.35 -1.52 3.25
N LEU A 7 -18.80 -1.50 2.04
CA LEU A 7 -19.21 -0.54 1.01
C LEU A 7 -20.64 -0.81 0.50
N ASN A 8 -21.01 -2.08 0.34
CA ASN A 8 -22.38 -2.47 0.02
C ASN A 8 -23.37 -2.03 1.13
N ASN A 9 -22.99 -2.15 2.41
CA ASN A 9 -23.79 -1.65 3.53
C ASN A 9 -23.91 -0.12 3.54
N LEU A 10 -22.92 0.62 3.03
CA LEU A 10 -22.97 2.07 2.84
C LEU A 10 -23.79 2.49 1.60
N GLY A 11 -24.31 1.54 0.82
CA GLY A 11 -25.12 1.79 -0.37
C GLY A 11 -24.33 1.89 -1.67
N PHE A 12 -23.02 1.63 -1.67
CA PHE A 12 -22.23 1.54 -2.91
C PHE A 12 -22.37 0.15 -3.51
N GLN A 13 -22.72 0.06 -4.80
CA GLN A 13 -22.76 -1.21 -5.53
C GLN A 13 -21.34 -1.59 -5.96
N VAL A 14 -20.65 -2.39 -5.15
CA VAL A 14 -19.25 -2.77 -5.38
C VAL A 14 -19.13 -4.28 -5.52
N THR A 15 -18.40 -4.74 -6.55
CA THR A 15 -18.06 -6.15 -6.74
C THR A 15 -16.68 -6.47 -6.20
N ASN A 16 -16.39 -7.75 -5.96
CA ASN A 16 -15.08 -8.22 -5.52
C ASN A 16 -14.01 -8.19 -6.63
N ASP A 17 -14.37 -7.99 -7.89
CA ASP A 17 -13.43 -8.07 -9.03
C ASP A 17 -12.25 -7.10 -8.93
N PRO A 18 -12.41 -5.82 -8.55
CA PRO A 18 -11.31 -4.88 -8.43
C PRO A 18 -10.37 -5.26 -7.29
N PHE A 19 -10.92 -5.79 -6.19
CA PHE A 19 -10.15 -6.30 -5.07
C PHE A 19 -9.35 -7.54 -5.43
N ALA A 20 -9.94 -8.48 -6.19
CA ALA A 20 -9.23 -9.66 -6.68
C ALA A 20 -8.11 -9.28 -7.66
N LYS A 21 -8.41 -8.39 -8.62
CA LYS A 21 -7.45 -7.95 -9.66
C LYS A 21 -6.29 -7.13 -9.10
N HIS A 22 -6.55 -6.31 -8.08
CA HIS A 22 -5.56 -5.41 -7.49
C HIS A 22 -5.21 -5.76 -6.03
N ALA A 23 -5.41 -7.01 -5.62
CA ALA A 23 -5.18 -7.48 -4.24
C ALA A 23 -3.78 -7.13 -3.72
N ARG A 24 -2.76 -7.26 -4.58
CA ARG A 24 -1.37 -6.94 -4.22
C ARG A 24 -1.19 -5.46 -3.92
N TYR A 25 -1.71 -4.58 -4.78
CA TYR A 25 -1.67 -3.13 -4.58
C TYR A 25 -2.39 -2.73 -3.29
N TYR A 26 -3.57 -3.30 -3.03
CA TYR A 26 -4.34 -2.99 -1.83
C TYR A 26 -3.58 -3.34 -0.54
N ARG A 27 -2.91 -4.50 -0.50
CA ARG A 27 -2.07 -4.88 0.65
C ARG A 27 -0.89 -3.92 0.85
N ASP A 28 -0.21 -3.56 -0.24
CA ASP A 28 0.91 -2.63 -0.19
C ASP A 28 0.45 -1.23 0.26
N ALA A 29 -0.74 -0.79 -0.18
CA ALA A 29 -1.35 0.47 0.24
C ALA A 29 -1.71 0.47 1.73
N LEU A 30 -2.26 -0.63 2.25
CA LEU A 30 -2.53 -0.78 3.68
C LEU A 30 -1.24 -0.74 4.50
N ALA A 31 -0.20 -1.46 4.05
CA ALA A 31 1.11 -1.39 4.68
C ALA A 31 1.64 0.05 4.68
N ARG A 32 1.57 0.76 3.55
CA ARG A 32 2.04 2.14 3.42
C ARG A 32 1.24 3.13 4.28
N ALA A 33 -0.07 2.91 4.44
CA ALA A 33 -0.94 3.72 5.28
C ALA A 33 -0.68 3.50 6.78
N MET A 34 -0.16 2.32 7.18
CA MET A 34 0.13 2.02 8.58
C MET A 34 1.63 2.09 8.92
N TYR A 35 2.50 2.11 7.92
CA TYR A 35 3.94 2.08 8.12
C TYR A 35 4.47 3.44 8.54
N ARG A 36 5.07 3.48 9.74
CA ARG A 36 5.74 4.64 10.30
C ARG A 36 7.16 4.27 10.69
N ASN A 37 8.12 5.00 10.14
CA ASN A 37 9.53 4.93 10.49
C ASN A 37 10.10 6.35 10.57
N ALA A 38 10.01 6.98 11.75
CA ALA A 38 10.45 8.35 11.98
C ALA A 38 11.97 8.55 11.75
N PRO A 39 12.86 7.62 12.17
CA PRO A 39 14.29 7.68 11.82
C PRO A 39 14.58 7.72 10.32
N ALA A 40 13.77 7.02 9.52
CA ALA A 40 13.89 7.03 8.05
C ALA A 40 13.17 8.19 7.37
N GLY A 41 12.47 9.05 8.11
CA GLY A 41 11.61 10.09 7.52
C GLY A 41 10.36 9.53 6.83
N VAL A 42 10.05 8.24 7.00
CA VAL A 42 8.89 7.60 6.38
C VAL A 42 7.69 7.72 7.30
N PHE A 43 6.74 8.57 6.92
CA PHE A 43 5.48 8.77 7.64
C PHE A 43 4.32 8.02 6.95
N PRO A 44 3.27 7.65 7.71
CA PRO A 44 2.06 7.05 7.16
C PRO A 44 1.51 7.84 5.97
N ASP A 45 1.21 7.14 4.87
CA ASP A 45 0.60 7.75 3.69
C ASP A 45 -0.62 6.96 3.24
N GLU A 46 -1.79 7.52 3.54
CA GLU A 46 -3.10 6.96 3.21
C GLU A 46 -3.57 7.29 1.78
N ARG A 47 -2.85 8.17 1.05
CA ARG A 47 -3.28 8.63 -0.28
C ARG A 47 -3.47 7.48 -1.25
N PHE A 48 -2.60 6.47 -1.19
CA PHE A 48 -2.70 5.27 -2.02
C PHE A 48 -3.96 4.45 -1.75
N LEU A 49 -4.37 4.36 -0.48
CA LEU A 49 -5.58 3.66 -0.07
C LEU A 49 -6.83 4.45 -0.53
N VAL A 50 -6.79 5.78 -0.40
CA VAL A 50 -7.85 6.67 -0.88
C VAL A 50 -7.99 6.58 -2.41
N SER A 51 -6.90 6.61 -3.17
CA SER A 51 -6.91 6.44 -4.64
C SER A 51 -7.51 5.08 -5.05
N PHE A 52 -7.20 4.01 -4.31
CA PHE A 52 -7.81 2.71 -4.54
C PHE A 52 -9.33 2.73 -4.38
N TYR A 53 -9.84 3.31 -3.27
CA TYR A 53 -11.28 3.41 -3.03
C TYR A 53 -11.98 4.35 -4.01
N LYS A 54 -11.35 5.45 -4.42
CA LYS A 54 -11.88 6.35 -5.46
C LYS A 54 -12.08 5.61 -6.78
N ARG A 55 -11.13 4.76 -7.15
CA ARG A 55 -11.22 3.90 -8.34
C ARG A 55 -12.28 2.83 -8.20
N LEU A 56 -12.41 2.25 -7.01
CA LEU A 56 -13.43 1.24 -6.69
C LEU A 56 -14.85 1.79 -6.81
N ILE A 57 -15.08 3.03 -6.36
CA ILE A 57 -16.39 3.71 -6.40
C ILE A 57 -16.65 4.35 -7.78
N GLY A 58 -15.71 4.23 -8.73
CA GLY A 58 -15.85 4.77 -10.08
C GLY A 58 -15.78 6.30 -10.17
N ARG A 59 -15.22 6.97 -9.15
CA ARG A 59 -15.09 8.44 -9.13
C ARG A 59 -13.86 8.96 -9.87
N GLU A 60 -12.73 8.25 -9.81
CA GLU A 60 -11.49 8.62 -10.49
C GLU A 60 -10.73 7.37 -10.96
N ALA A 61 -10.17 7.43 -12.17
CA ALA A 61 -9.41 6.34 -12.78
C ALA A 61 -7.89 6.58 -12.70
N ASP A 62 -7.40 7.10 -11.56
CA ASP A 62 -5.96 7.28 -11.36
C ASP A 62 -5.21 5.96 -11.52
N GLU A 63 -4.01 6.01 -12.09
CA GLU A 63 -3.13 4.85 -12.20
C GLU A 63 -2.70 4.37 -10.82
N LEU A 64 -3.01 3.11 -10.53
CA LEU A 64 -2.56 2.40 -9.34
C LEU A 64 -1.08 2.03 -9.51
N ASP A 65 -0.20 3.02 -9.36
CA ASP A 65 1.23 2.82 -9.54
C ASP A 65 1.91 2.39 -8.23
N ARG A 66 2.31 1.11 -8.17
CA ARG A 66 3.00 0.53 -7.01
C ARG A 66 4.38 1.15 -6.79
N LYS A 67 5.05 1.61 -7.86
CA LYS A 67 6.42 2.14 -7.73
C LYS A 67 6.49 3.36 -6.83
N LYS A 68 5.41 4.15 -6.78
CA LYS A 68 5.28 5.32 -5.91
C LYS A 68 5.16 4.98 -4.42
N MET A 69 4.81 3.74 -4.06
CA MET A 69 4.74 3.31 -2.67
C MET A 69 6.10 2.89 -2.09
N ILE A 70 7.10 2.70 -2.95
CA ILE A 70 8.43 2.24 -2.52
C ILE A 70 9.10 3.36 -1.71
N CYS A 71 9.45 3.05 -0.47
CA CYS A 71 10.20 3.96 0.39
C CYS A 71 11.69 3.87 0.06
N THR A 72 12.14 4.64 -0.93
CA THR A 72 13.54 4.67 -1.38
C THR A 72 14.53 4.96 -0.24
N GLN A 73 14.10 5.74 0.75
CA GLN A 73 14.87 6.07 1.96
C GLN A 73 15.36 4.85 2.74
N LEU A 74 14.61 3.73 2.69
CA LEU A 74 15.02 2.48 3.35
C LEU A 74 16.09 1.70 2.58
N PHE A 75 16.22 1.95 1.27
CA PHE A 75 17.25 1.34 0.42
C PHE A 75 18.55 2.14 0.46
N GLU A 76 18.47 3.44 0.71
CA GLU A 76 19.64 4.32 0.84
C GLU A 76 20.38 4.10 2.17
N ASN A 77 19.65 3.82 3.25
CA ASN A 77 20.21 3.52 4.56
C ASN A 77 19.64 2.20 5.12
N PRO A 78 20.30 1.06 4.84
CA PRO A 78 19.87 -0.26 5.32
C PRO A 78 19.78 -0.37 6.85
N SER A 79 20.53 0.46 7.58
CA SER A 79 20.50 0.55 9.05
C SER A 79 19.15 1.02 9.61
N LEU A 80 18.29 1.60 8.77
CA LEU A 80 16.95 2.06 9.14
C LEU A 80 15.89 0.98 8.92
N LEU A 81 16.28 -0.18 8.38
CA LEU A 81 15.40 -1.33 8.26
C LEU A 81 15.02 -1.86 9.64
N ARG A 82 13.73 -2.07 9.82
CA ARG A 82 13.18 -2.62 11.06
C ARG A 82 12.92 -4.09 10.83
N ASN A 83 13.36 -4.93 11.78
CA ASN A 83 13.14 -6.38 11.80
C ASN A 83 13.95 -7.21 10.77
N ILE A 84 14.94 -6.62 10.09
CA ILE A 84 15.86 -7.33 9.19
C ILE A 84 17.25 -6.75 9.44
N ASP A 85 18.26 -7.61 9.57
CA ASP A 85 19.64 -7.13 9.69
C ASP A 85 20.09 -6.50 8.37
N SER A 86 20.85 -5.41 8.45
CA SER A 86 21.26 -4.61 7.28
C SER A 86 22.05 -5.44 6.28
N GLU A 87 22.87 -6.36 6.79
CA GLU A 87 23.68 -7.30 5.99
C GLU A 87 22.79 -8.29 5.23
N GLU A 88 21.74 -8.82 5.86
CA GLU A 88 20.83 -9.80 5.25
C GLU A 88 19.97 -9.17 4.14
N ALA A 89 19.59 -7.90 4.30
CA ALA A 89 18.81 -7.15 3.32
C ALA A 89 19.59 -6.89 2.02
N LEU A 90 20.91 -6.67 2.10
CA LEU A 90 21.77 -6.46 0.93
C LEU A 90 22.04 -7.77 0.16
N HIS A 91 22.01 -8.90 0.85
CA HIS A 91 22.30 -10.22 0.28
C HIS A 91 21.09 -10.97 -0.29
N SER A 92 19.85 -10.47 -0.09
CA SER A 92 18.63 -11.03 -0.69
C SER A 92 18.47 -10.66 -2.19
N LYS A 93 19.54 -10.83 -2.96
CA LYS A 93 19.51 -10.94 -4.42
C LYS A 93 19.92 -12.35 -4.80
N LYS A 94 18.95 -13.26 -4.88
CA LYS A 94 19.05 -14.45 -5.72
C LYS A 94 17.69 -14.91 -6.18
#